data_AF-A0A9W8MAU6-F1
#
_entry.id   AF-A0A9W8MAU6-F1
#
_cell.length_a   1.000
_cell.length_b   1.000
_cell.length_c   1.000
_cell.angle_alpha   90.00
_cell.angle_beta   90.00
_cell.angle_gamma   90.00
#
_symmetry.space_group_name_H-M   'P 1'
#
loop_
_entity.id
_entity.type
_entity.pdbx_description
1 polymer ?
#
loop_
_entity_poly.entity_id
_entity_poly.type
_entity_poly.pdbx_seq_one_letter_code
_entity_poly.pdbx_strand_id
1 'polypeptide(L)'
;MWKASEASPEVDLYGEVYTSQAFWDTHEELQNQPDPNPGEPLEKVVVAMMFASDSTHLTSFGATQLWPCYLLFGNESKYRQSQPSQRLCHQIAYFEKLSDKFTNYLKMRNNGKLPLDAFITHCTRELFHSQWSALLDDELLDAMKNGVVLMCPDGHRRRFYPRIFTYSADYPEK
;
A
#
# COMPACT_ATOMS: atom_id res chain seq x y z
N MET A 1 31.40 -0.80 -29.20
CA MET A 1 29.93 -0.71 -29.06
C MET A 1 29.38 -2.10 -29.31
N TRP A 2 28.74 -2.71 -28.31
CA TRP A 2 28.19 -4.07 -28.42
C TRP A 2 27.00 -4.09 -29.39
N LYS A 3 26.82 -5.16 -30.17
CA LYS A 3 25.70 -5.36 -31.09
C LYS A 3 25.05 -6.71 -30.79
N ALA A 4 23.73 -6.72 -30.62
CA ALA A 4 22.96 -7.95 -30.46
C ALA A 4 23.08 -8.83 -31.71
N SER A 5 23.19 -10.14 -31.51
CA SER A 5 23.16 -11.14 -32.59
C SER A 5 21.80 -11.86 -32.57
N GLU A 6 21.39 -12.48 -33.68
CA GLU A 6 20.16 -13.29 -33.74
C GLU A 6 20.12 -14.43 -32.70
N ALA A 7 21.28 -14.84 -32.18
CA ALA A 7 21.41 -15.85 -31.12
C ALA A 7 21.25 -15.27 -29.70
N SER A 8 21.03 -13.97 -29.56
CA SER A 8 20.84 -13.26 -28.30
C SER A 8 19.65 -12.31 -28.47
N PRO A 9 18.41 -12.82 -28.41
CA PRO A 9 17.22 -11.98 -28.53
C PRO A 9 17.24 -10.92 -27.44
N GLU A 10 16.57 -9.81 -27.73
CA GLU A 10 16.33 -8.77 -26.74
C GLU A 10 15.51 -9.39 -25.60
N VAL A 11 15.98 -9.23 -24.36
CA VAL A 11 15.32 -9.75 -23.17
C VAL A 11 15.00 -8.58 -22.27
N ASP A 12 13.73 -8.46 -21.91
CA ASP A 12 13.29 -7.45 -20.96
C ASP A 12 13.87 -7.74 -19.58
N LEU A 13 14.61 -6.77 -19.05
CA LEU A 13 15.19 -6.82 -17.71
C LEU A 13 14.26 -6.12 -16.73
N TYR A 14 13.51 -6.92 -15.98
CA TYR A 14 12.65 -6.44 -14.91
C TYR A 14 13.40 -6.40 -13.59
N GLY A 15 13.75 -5.20 -13.12
CA GLY A 15 14.47 -5.01 -11.86
C GLY A 15 13.67 -4.24 -10.81
N GLU A 16 12.88 -3.26 -11.26
CA GLU A 16 12.20 -2.26 -10.43
C GLU A 16 10.74 -2.13 -10.83
N VAL A 17 9.90 -1.56 -9.96
CA VAL A 17 8.47 -1.40 -10.26
C VAL A 17 8.27 -0.53 -11.50
N TYR A 18 8.98 0.58 -11.64
CA TYR A 18 8.90 1.46 -12.80
C TYR A 18 9.44 0.84 -14.11
N THR A 19 10.14 -0.30 -14.04
CA THR A 19 10.55 -1.09 -15.22
C THR A 19 9.61 -2.27 -15.49
N SER A 20 8.61 -2.51 -14.63
CA SER A 20 7.68 -3.63 -14.78
C SER A 20 6.62 -3.35 -15.84
N GLN A 21 6.16 -4.41 -16.52
CA GLN A 21 5.07 -4.33 -17.48
C GLN A 21 3.81 -3.69 -16.87
N ALA A 22 3.45 -4.08 -15.64
CA ALA A 22 2.29 -3.52 -14.94
C ALA A 22 2.38 -2.00 -14.76
N PHE A 23 3.58 -1.45 -14.53
CA PHE A 23 3.74 -0.01 -14.41
C PHE A 23 3.61 0.69 -15.76
N TRP A 24 4.12 0.05 -16.82
CA TRP A 24 4.04 0.58 -18.17
C TRP A 24 2.60 0.61 -18.66
N ASP A 25 1.85 -0.47 -18.47
CA ASP A 25 0.42 -0.55 -18.78
C ASP A 25 -0.36 0.54 -18.03
N THR A 26 -0.13 0.66 -16.72
CA THR A 26 -0.76 1.70 -15.88
C THR A 26 -0.40 3.10 -16.35
N HIS A 27 0.85 3.32 -16.75
CA HIS A 27 1.32 4.62 -17.25
C HIS A 27 0.65 4.96 -18.59
N GLU A 28 0.60 4.02 -19.54
CA GLU A 28 -0.03 4.20 -20.83
C GLU A 28 -1.53 4.46 -20.70
N GLU A 29 -2.24 3.67 -19.89
CA GLU A 29 -3.65 3.89 -19.56
C GLU A 29 -3.87 5.31 -19.01
N LEU A 30 -3.01 5.76 -18.10
CA LEU A 30 -3.12 7.10 -17.50
C LEU A 30 -2.87 8.22 -18.52
N GLN A 31 -1.86 8.08 -19.40
CA GLN A 31 -1.60 9.08 -20.43
C GLN A 31 -2.78 9.20 -21.39
N ASN A 32 -3.41 8.07 -21.75
CA ASN A 32 -4.55 8.02 -22.67
C ASN A 32 -5.87 8.52 -22.08
N GLN A 33 -5.98 8.65 -20.75
CA GLN A 33 -7.18 9.19 -20.12
C GLN A 33 -7.37 10.69 -20.43
N PRO A 34 -8.61 11.22 -20.47
CA PRO A 34 -8.82 12.66 -20.54
C PRO A 34 -8.27 13.37 -19.29
N ASP A 35 -7.75 14.57 -19.45
CA ASP A 35 -7.41 15.40 -18.29
C ASP A 35 -8.69 15.85 -17.56
N PRO A 36 -8.74 15.74 -16.21
CA PRO A 36 -9.86 16.26 -15.42
C PRO A 36 -10.10 17.76 -15.62
N ASN A 37 -9.05 18.52 -15.99
CA ASN A 37 -9.14 19.92 -16.37
C ASN A 37 -8.55 20.12 -17.77
N PRO A 38 -9.36 20.01 -18.84
CA PRO A 38 -8.89 20.15 -20.23
C PRO A 38 -8.32 21.53 -20.57
N GLY A 39 -8.69 22.58 -19.83
CA GLY A 39 -8.17 23.93 -20.04
C GLY A 39 -6.74 24.12 -19.53
N GLU A 40 -6.24 23.17 -18.74
CA GLU A 40 -4.89 23.17 -18.19
C GLU A 40 -4.37 21.73 -18.08
N PRO A 41 -3.98 21.10 -19.21
CA PRO A 41 -3.42 19.77 -19.19
C PRO A 41 -2.07 19.80 -18.47
N LEU A 42 -1.85 18.82 -17.61
CA LEU A 42 -0.62 18.68 -16.83
C LEU A 42 0.00 17.32 -17.12
N GLU A 43 1.32 17.24 -17.02
CA GLU A 43 2.02 15.95 -17.06
C GLU A 43 1.46 15.05 -15.95
N LYS A 44 1.07 13.83 -16.34
CA LYS A 44 0.50 12.84 -15.43
C LYS A 44 1.57 11.87 -14.97
N VAL A 45 1.70 11.73 -13.66
CA VAL A 45 2.73 10.91 -13.03
C VAL A 45 2.06 9.80 -12.24
N VAL A 46 2.46 8.55 -12.52
CA VAL A 46 2.04 7.40 -11.69
C VAL A 46 2.85 7.40 -10.41
N VAL A 47 2.16 7.38 -9.27
CA VAL A 47 2.78 7.15 -7.95
C VAL A 47 2.48 5.72 -7.54
N ALA A 48 3.49 4.85 -7.66
CA ALA A 48 3.36 3.44 -7.33
C ALA A 48 3.42 3.23 -5.82
N MET A 49 2.26 3.04 -5.20
CA MET A 49 2.13 2.71 -3.78
C MET A 49 2.34 1.22 -3.55
N MET A 50 3.20 0.90 -2.59
CA MET A 50 3.53 -0.45 -2.15
C MET A 50 3.25 -0.53 -0.65
N PHE A 51 2.17 -1.22 -0.29
CA PHE A 51 1.80 -1.39 1.12
C PHE A 51 2.44 -2.65 1.69
N ALA A 52 2.93 -2.54 2.92
CA ALA A 52 3.39 -3.69 3.69
C ALA A 52 2.81 -3.67 5.10
N SER A 53 2.50 -4.83 5.69
CA SER A 53 2.04 -4.90 7.07
C SER A 53 2.48 -6.19 7.74
N ASP A 54 3.07 -6.08 8.93
CA ASP A 54 3.55 -7.24 9.70
C ASP A 54 3.30 -7.00 11.20
N SER A 55 2.71 -7.98 11.88
CA SER A 55 2.42 -7.92 13.31
C SER A 55 3.68 -8.25 14.10
N THR A 56 4.27 -7.25 14.73
CA THR A 56 5.52 -7.38 15.50
C THR A 56 5.25 -7.45 17.00
N HIS A 57 5.99 -8.30 17.72
CA HIS A 57 5.97 -8.31 19.18
C HIS A 57 6.85 -7.19 19.73
N LEU A 58 6.33 -6.32 20.60
CA LEU A 58 7.08 -5.18 21.14
C LEU A 58 8.11 -5.58 22.21
N THR A 59 7.95 -6.75 22.83
CA THR A 59 8.81 -7.17 23.94
C THR A 59 9.02 -8.68 23.94
N SER A 60 10.19 -9.14 24.37
CA SER A 60 10.50 -10.58 24.54
C SER A 60 9.75 -11.24 25.70
N PHE A 61 9.15 -10.44 26.60
CA PHE A 61 8.53 -10.90 27.86
C PHE A 61 7.14 -10.32 28.13
N GLY A 62 6.48 -9.69 27.16
CA GLY A 62 5.16 -9.09 27.30
C GLY A 62 4.25 -9.36 26.10
N ALA A 63 2.93 -9.41 26.34
CA ALA A 63 1.92 -9.79 25.35
C ALA A 63 1.55 -8.68 24.36
N THR A 64 2.14 -7.48 24.48
CA THR A 64 1.79 -6.34 23.62
C THR A 64 2.40 -6.53 22.23
N GLN A 65 1.52 -6.65 21.23
CA GLN A 65 1.87 -6.71 19.81
C GLN A 65 1.53 -5.37 19.16
N LEU A 66 2.39 -4.90 18.27
CA LEU A 66 2.16 -3.76 17.40
C LEU A 66 1.91 -4.29 15.99
N TRP A 67 0.94 -3.74 15.28
CA TRP A 67 0.71 -4.13 13.89
C TRP A 67 0.85 -2.92 12.96
N PRO A 68 2.08 -2.51 12.61
CA PRO A 68 2.33 -1.40 11.71
C PRO A 68 1.83 -1.68 10.28
N CYS A 69 1.34 -0.62 9.64
CA CYS A 69 1.16 -0.53 8.21
C CYS A 69 2.21 0.43 7.63
N TYR A 70 2.92 -0.04 6.63
CA TYR A 70 4.00 0.64 5.94
C TYR A 70 3.58 0.98 4.51
N LEU A 71 4.04 2.13 4.03
CA LEU A 71 3.94 2.56 2.64
C LEU A 71 5.34 2.84 2.09
N LEU A 72 5.64 2.24 0.94
CA LEU A 72 6.81 2.52 0.13
C LEU A 72 6.35 3.01 -1.24
N PHE A 73 7.20 3.79 -1.92
CA PHE A 73 6.96 4.21 -3.30
C PHE A 73 7.82 3.39 -4.27
N GLY A 74 7.18 2.63 -5.15
CA GLY A 74 7.83 1.85 -6.22
C GLY A 74 8.53 2.71 -7.29
N ASN A 75 8.35 4.03 -7.23
CA ASN A 75 9.12 5.00 -8.01
C ASN A 75 10.58 5.11 -7.51
N GLU A 76 10.85 4.67 -6.28
CA GLU A 76 12.19 4.57 -5.73
C GLU A 76 12.80 3.19 -5.97
N SER A 77 14.10 3.13 -6.20
CA SER A 77 14.77 1.85 -6.44
C SER A 77 14.79 1.00 -5.17
N LYS A 78 14.70 -0.33 -5.33
CA LYS A 78 14.83 -1.30 -4.23
C LYS A 78 16.09 -1.08 -3.42
N TYR A 79 17.19 -0.70 -4.09
CA TYR A 79 18.47 -0.42 -3.44
C TYR A 79 18.37 0.76 -2.46
N ARG A 80 17.67 1.84 -2.83
CA ARG A 80 17.44 2.99 -1.95
C ARG A 80 16.44 2.66 -0.85
N GLN A 81 15.36 1.96 -1.19
CA GLN A 81 14.36 1.52 -0.20
C GLN A 81 15.00 0.65 0.89
N SER A 82 15.97 -0.19 0.53
CA SER A 82 16.71 -1.06 1.46
C SER A 82 17.75 -0.33 2.32
N GLN A 83 17.95 0.98 2.13
CA GLN A 83 18.86 1.79 2.94
C GLN A 83 18.11 2.52 4.06
N PRO A 84 18.31 2.15 5.34
CA PRO A 84 17.60 2.77 6.46
C PRO A 84 17.83 4.29 6.57
N SER A 85 18.99 4.79 6.11
CA SER A 85 19.32 6.22 6.10
C SER A 85 18.44 7.05 5.16
N GLN A 86 17.83 6.43 4.15
CA GLN A 86 16.98 7.12 3.16
C GLN A 86 15.54 7.33 3.66
N ARG A 87 15.11 6.61 4.72
CA ARG A 87 13.77 6.75 5.33
C ARG A 87 12.60 6.64 4.34
N LEU A 88 12.72 5.75 3.35
CA LEU A 88 11.72 5.52 2.29
C LEU A 88 10.63 4.49 2.65
N CYS A 89 10.71 3.92 3.85
CA CYS A 89 9.67 3.06 4.41
C CYS A 89 8.87 3.87 5.43
N HIS A 90 7.69 4.32 5.03
CA HIS A 90 6.86 5.21 5.83
C HIS A 90 5.88 4.40 6.67
N GLN A 91 5.93 4.55 8.00
CA GLN A 91 4.87 4.04 8.88
C GLN A 91 3.66 4.97 8.78
N ILE A 92 2.55 4.46 8.26
CA ILE A 92 1.34 5.28 8.01
C ILE A 92 0.21 5.00 8.99
N ALA A 93 0.20 3.82 9.63
CA ALA A 93 -0.82 3.46 10.59
C ALA A 93 -0.36 2.31 11.51
N TYR A 94 -1.13 2.09 12.57
CA TYR A 94 -1.06 0.90 13.41
C TYR A 94 -2.44 0.24 13.46
N PHE A 95 -2.53 -1.03 13.07
CA PHE A 95 -3.75 -1.80 13.16
C PHE A 95 -4.00 -2.28 14.59
N GLU A 96 -5.20 -1.99 15.06
CA GLU A 96 -5.77 -2.45 16.30
C GLU A 96 -6.22 -3.91 16.16
N LYS A 97 -6.12 -4.64 17.26
CA LYS A 97 -6.67 -5.99 17.41
C LYS A 97 -7.96 -5.93 18.21
N LEU A 98 -8.75 -7.00 18.17
CA LEU A 98 -9.91 -7.11 19.04
C LEU A 98 -9.46 -7.00 20.51
N SER A 99 -9.99 -6.00 21.20
CA SER A 99 -9.64 -5.76 22.60
C SER A 99 -10.20 -6.84 23.53
N ASP A 100 -9.51 -7.09 24.63
CA ASP A 100 -10.02 -7.97 25.70
C ASP A 100 -11.35 -7.48 26.27
N LYS A 101 -11.63 -6.17 26.20
CA LYS A 101 -12.93 -5.60 26.61
C LYS A 101 -14.06 -6.15 25.75
N PHE A 102 -13.86 -6.26 24.43
CA PHE A 102 -14.84 -6.84 23.52
C PHE A 102 -15.05 -8.34 23.80
N THR A 103 -13.96 -9.08 23.99
CA THR A 103 -14.00 -10.49 24.36
C THR A 103 -14.74 -10.73 25.68
N ASN A 104 -14.49 -9.89 26.70
CA ASN A 104 -15.17 -9.96 27.99
C ASN A 104 -16.66 -9.60 27.89
N TYR A 105 -17.01 -8.60 27.08
CA TYR A 105 -18.41 -8.27 26.78
C TYR A 105 -19.16 -9.47 26.17
N LEU A 106 -18.55 -10.17 25.21
CA LEU A 106 -19.13 -11.35 24.58
C LEU A 106 -19.30 -12.50 25.58
N LYS A 107 -18.31 -12.77 26.44
CA LYS A 107 -18.41 -13.76 27.51
C LYS A 107 -19.57 -13.45 28.46
N MET A 108 -19.72 -12.20 28.89
CA MET A 108 -20.80 -11.79 29.80
C MET A 108 -22.17 -12.05 29.18
N ARG A 109 -22.32 -11.81 27.87
CA ARG A 109 -23.57 -12.02 27.13
C ARG A 109 -23.87 -13.49 26.83
N ASN A 110 -22.86 -14.37 26.89
CA ASN A 110 -22.96 -15.78 26.57
C ASN A 110 -22.71 -16.69 27.79
N ASN A 111 -23.23 -16.28 28.97
CA ASN A 111 -23.17 -17.05 30.22
C ASN A 111 -21.75 -17.49 30.62
N GLY A 112 -20.76 -16.63 30.39
CA GLY A 112 -19.35 -16.88 30.70
C GLY A 112 -18.59 -17.68 29.63
N LYS A 113 -19.26 -18.15 28.58
CA LYS A 113 -18.62 -18.90 27.48
C LYS A 113 -18.15 -17.94 26.38
N LEU A 114 -16.95 -18.18 25.87
CA LEU A 114 -16.51 -17.53 24.64
C LEU A 114 -17.44 -17.93 23.47
N PRO A 115 -17.73 -17.02 22.54
CA PRO A 115 -18.33 -17.40 21.25
C PRO A 115 -17.46 -18.41 20.51
N LEU A 116 -18.05 -19.11 19.54
CA LEU A 116 -17.32 -20.02 18.66
C LEU A 116 -16.15 -19.29 17.99
N ASP A 117 -15.01 -19.96 17.81
CA ASP A 117 -13.82 -19.39 17.18
C ASP A 117 -14.15 -18.71 15.85
N ALA A 118 -15.02 -19.31 15.03
CA ALA A 118 -15.49 -18.74 13.77
C ALA A 118 -16.11 -17.33 13.91
N PHE A 119 -16.80 -17.04 15.02
CA PHE A 119 -17.36 -15.71 15.28
C PHE A 119 -16.26 -14.70 15.60
N ILE A 120 -15.25 -15.09 16.40
CA ILE A 120 -14.12 -14.22 16.71
C ILE A 120 -13.29 -13.96 15.45
N THR A 121 -13.01 -14.98 14.65
CA THR A 121 -12.34 -14.84 13.35
C THR A 121 -13.09 -13.87 12.44
N HIS A 122 -14.42 -13.97 12.37
CA HIS A 122 -15.24 -13.03 11.62
C HIS A 122 -15.06 -11.59 12.14
N CYS A 123 -15.21 -11.34 13.44
CA CYS A 123 -15.03 -10.01 14.01
C CYS A 123 -13.62 -9.44 13.79
N THR A 124 -12.57 -10.26 13.88
CA THR A 124 -11.19 -9.83 13.61
C THR A 124 -11.03 -9.37 12.16
N ARG A 125 -11.61 -10.13 11.22
CA ARG A 125 -11.61 -9.77 9.80
C ARG A 125 -12.38 -8.47 9.53
N GLU A 126 -13.57 -8.32 10.10
CA GLU A 126 -14.35 -7.09 9.91
C GLU A 126 -13.64 -5.87 10.50
N LEU A 127 -12.99 -6.00 11.65
CA LEU A 127 -12.16 -4.94 12.23
C LEU A 127 -10.99 -4.59 11.30
N PHE A 128 -10.31 -5.58 10.73
CA PHE A 128 -9.22 -5.36 9.79
C PHE A 128 -9.67 -4.60 8.53
N HIS A 129 -10.77 -5.03 7.91
CA HIS A 129 -11.31 -4.34 6.74
C HIS A 129 -11.82 -2.93 7.06
N SER A 130 -12.39 -2.73 8.25
CA SER A 130 -12.84 -1.40 8.69
C SER A 130 -11.67 -0.43 8.81
N GLN A 131 -10.52 -0.90 9.32
CA GLN A 131 -9.31 -0.10 9.42
C GLN A 131 -8.72 0.24 8.05
N TRP A 132 -8.71 -0.71 7.11
CA TRP A 132 -8.35 -0.43 5.72
C TRP A 132 -9.29 0.56 5.05
N SER A 133 -10.59 0.46 5.30
CA SER A 133 -11.58 1.40 4.76
C SER A 133 -11.37 2.82 5.30
N ALA A 134 -10.86 2.96 6.53
CA ALA A 134 -10.50 4.25 7.09
C ALA A 134 -9.21 4.83 6.49
N LEU A 135 -8.27 3.99 6.05
CA LEU A 135 -7.03 4.43 5.38
C LEU A 135 -7.23 4.72 3.89
N LEU A 136 -8.11 3.96 3.24
CA LEU A 136 -8.48 4.12 1.83
C LEU A 136 -9.71 5.02 1.73
N ASP A 137 -9.59 6.22 2.27
CA ASP A 137 -10.68 7.18 2.37
C ASP A 137 -11.06 7.81 1.03
N ASP A 138 -12.13 8.61 1.05
CA ASP A 138 -12.64 9.29 -0.14
C ASP A 138 -11.61 10.25 -0.77
N GLU A 139 -10.72 10.83 0.03
CA GLU A 139 -9.66 11.74 -0.46
C GLU A 139 -8.62 10.96 -1.26
N LEU A 140 -8.17 9.80 -0.77
CA LEU A 140 -7.26 8.93 -1.51
C LEU A 140 -7.93 8.39 -2.77
N LEU A 141 -9.20 7.97 -2.71
CA LEU A 141 -9.94 7.50 -3.87
C LEU A 141 -10.08 8.59 -4.94
N ASP A 142 -10.35 9.82 -4.53
CA ASP A 142 -10.37 10.97 -5.43
C ASP A 142 -8.99 11.23 -6.03
N ALA A 143 -7.93 11.21 -5.23
CA ALA A 143 -6.56 11.33 -5.70
C ALA A 143 -6.18 10.23 -6.70
N MET A 144 -6.62 8.99 -6.49
CA MET A 144 -6.41 7.91 -7.44
C MET A 144 -7.17 8.17 -8.76
N LYS A 145 -8.40 8.67 -8.69
CA LYS A 145 -9.22 8.89 -9.89
C LYS A 145 -8.81 10.14 -10.67
N ASN A 146 -8.64 11.25 -9.97
CA ASN A 146 -8.51 12.59 -10.53
C ASN A 146 -7.10 13.17 -10.39
N GLY A 147 -6.24 12.54 -9.59
CA GLY A 147 -4.86 12.97 -9.37
C GLY A 147 -4.75 14.18 -8.45
N VAL A 148 -3.57 14.35 -7.85
CA VAL A 148 -3.23 15.50 -7.01
C VAL A 148 -2.23 16.38 -7.75
N VAL A 149 -2.54 17.66 -7.87
CA VAL A 149 -1.63 18.62 -8.53
C VAL A 149 -0.61 19.13 -7.52
N LEU A 150 0.67 18.90 -7.78
CA LEU A 150 1.78 19.34 -6.93
C LEU A 150 2.78 20.17 -7.73
N MET A 151 3.41 21.14 -7.05
CA MET A 151 4.56 21.87 -7.58
C MET A 151 5.82 21.03 -7.39
N CYS A 152 6.51 20.71 -8.47
CA CYS A 152 7.76 19.96 -8.41
C CYS A 152 8.96 20.91 -8.18
N PRO A 153 10.10 20.39 -7.68
CA PRO A 153 11.31 21.19 -7.44
C PRO A 153 11.89 21.88 -8.68
N ASP A 154 11.56 21.41 -9.88
CA ASP A 154 11.93 22.01 -11.15
C ASP A 154 11.02 23.18 -11.57
N GLY A 155 10.05 23.56 -10.73
CA GLY A 155 9.13 24.68 -10.97
C GLY A 155 7.93 24.32 -11.85
N HIS A 156 7.76 23.06 -12.24
CA HIS A 156 6.63 22.61 -13.04
C HIS A 156 5.55 21.96 -12.17
N ARG A 157 4.28 22.26 -12.49
CA ARG A 157 3.14 21.54 -11.91
C ARG A 157 2.95 20.22 -12.64
N ARG A 158 2.74 19.16 -11.87
CA ARG A 158 2.39 17.84 -12.39
C ARG A 158 1.22 17.28 -11.60
N ARG A 159 0.47 16.38 -12.23
CA ARG A 159 -0.67 15.71 -11.63
C ARG A 159 -0.27 14.28 -11.28
N PHE A 160 -0.23 13.97 -10.00
CA PHE A 160 0.22 12.70 -9.45
C PHE A 160 -0.98 11.79 -9.18
N TYR A 161 -0.92 10.56 -9.68
CA TYR A 161 -1.98 9.57 -9.58
C TYR A 161 -1.48 8.39 -8.74
N PRO A 162 -1.85 8.31 -7.45
CA PRO A 162 -1.56 7.16 -6.62
C PRO A 162 -2.16 5.88 -7.21
N ARG A 163 -1.40 4.79 -7.22
CA ARG A 163 -1.82 3.48 -7.72
C ARG A 163 -1.26 2.41 -6.81
N ILE A 164 -2.10 1.49 -6.34
CA ILE A 164 -1.66 0.37 -5.51
C ILE A 164 -1.07 -0.69 -6.43
N PHE A 165 0.24 -0.92 -6.33
CA PHE A 165 0.94 -1.93 -7.12
C PHE A 165 1.17 -3.22 -6.35
N THR A 166 1.51 -3.11 -5.08
CA THR A 166 1.74 -4.26 -4.22
C THR A 166 1.09 -4.05 -2.87
N TYR A 167 0.64 -5.17 -2.33
CA TYR A 167 0.23 -5.27 -0.94
C TYR A 167 0.81 -6.57 -0.38
N SER A 168 1.70 -6.44 0.60
CA SER A 168 2.33 -7.57 1.28
C SER A 168 1.95 -7.54 2.74
N ALA A 169 1.13 -8.49 3.18
CA ALA A 169 0.79 -8.58 4.58
C ALA A 169 0.63 -10.03 5.01
N ASP A 170 1.09 -10.30 6.23
CA ASP A 170 0.75 -11.54 6.91
C ASP A 170 -0.69 -11.40 7.40
N TYR A 171 -1.61 -12.04 6.68
CA TYR A 171 -3.00 -12.11 7.10
C TYR A 171 -3.09 -13.03 8.33
N PRO A 172 -3.75 -12.61 9.43
CA PRO A 172 -3.94 -13.46 10.60
C PRO A 172 -5.02 -14.49 10.27
N GLU A 173 -4.63 -15.56 9.60
CA GLU A 173 -5.49 -16.68 9.24
C GLU A 173 -5.64 -17.71 10.40
N LYS A 174 -5.55 -17.24 11.64
CA LYS A 174 -5.73 -18.06 12.85
C LYS A 174 -6.59 -17.34 13.88
#